data_AF-A0A8K0U2K7-F1
#
_entry.id   AF-A0A8K0U2K7-F1
#
_cell.length_a   1.000
_cell.length_b   1.000
_cell.length_c   1.000
_cell.angle_alpha   90.00
_cell.angle_beta   90.00
_cell.angle_gamma   90.00
#
_symmetry.space_group_name_H-M   'P 1'
#
loop_
_entity.id
_entity.type
_entity.pdbx_description
1 polymer ?
#
loop_
_entity_poly.entity_id
_entity_poly.type
_entity_poly.pdbx_seq_one_letter_code
_entity_poly.pdbx_strand_id
1 'polypeptide(L)'
;GQLQFRTLKAALRHEQTSREHARHVSERNWWRQCDESGWDASEYPSLTSEGLQQWEMHTHVDHVFDLVPFWQRAVDAAERGQVLRLEEFLEKMEGGGGWRTANEVLGMLGEGRLAASADGEDGLSVEAASDGTKSSSGGWKKGWAVEHGRQVRPRSEHVHWDEEVVASGEDVQRFVESVARQTAVNEERRQQMHRFFEMSTEEKIQKIQETIHFLRNHR
;
A
#
# COMPACT_ATOMS: atom_id res chain seq x y z
N GLY A 1 17.78 26.96 -2.95
CA GLY A 1 18.81 26.85 -4.01
C GLY A 1 19.41 25.47 -3.98
N GLN A 2 19.76 24.89 -5.13
CA GLN A 2 20.32 23.54 -5.20
C GLN A 2 21.81 23.56 -4.84
N LEU A 3 22.20 22.86 -3.78
CA LEU A 3 23.61 22.71 -3.39
C LEU A 3 24.29 21.72 -4.33
N GLN A 4 25.31 22.17 -5.07
CA GLN A 4 26.12 21.30 -5.92
C GLN A 4 27.51 21.08 -5.30
N PHE A 5 27.84 19.82 -5.00
CA PHE A 5 29.18 19.43 -4.55
C PHE A 5 29.91 18.76 -5.70
N ARG A 6 31.08 19.29 -6.07
CA ARG A 6 31.89 18.74 -7.17
C ARG A 6 32.64 17.46 -6.79
N THR A 7 32.73 17.12 -5.50
CA THR A 7 33.42 15.93 -5.00
C THR A 7 32.72 15.36 -3.77
N LEU A 8 32.79 14.04 -3.59
CA LEU A 8 32.20 13.34 -2.44
C LEU A 8 32.76 13.86 -1.10
N LYS A 9 34.07 14.14 -1.05
CA LYS A 9 34.73 14.67 0.15
C LYS A 9 34.19 16.05 0.55
N ALA A 10 33.81 16.88 -0.42
CA ALA A 10 33.19 18.18 -0.14
C ALA A 10 31.76 18.03 0.40
N ALA A 11 30.98 17.07 -0.13
CA ALA A 11 29.66 16.76 0.39
C ALA A 11 29.71 16.27 1.84
N LEU A 12 30.63 15.34 2.15
CA LEU A 12 30.79 14.81 3.52
C LEU A 12 31.24 15.87 4.52
N ARG A 13 32.14 16.78 4.12
CA ARG A 13 32.51 17.91 4.97
C ARG A 13 31.32 18.83 5.22
N HIS A 14 30.53 19.14 4.18
CA HIS A 14 29.33 19.96 4.34
C HIS A 14 28.33 19.31 5.29
N GLU A 15 28.09 18.01 5.19
CA GLU A 15 27.24 17.26 6.13
C GLU A 15 27.72 17.40 7.58
N GLN A 16 29.04 17.26 7.81
CA GLN A 16 29.62 17.32 9.15
C GLN A 16 29.68 18.73 9.74
N THR A 17 29.92 19.76 8.92
CA THR A 17 30.22 21.10 9.43
C THR A 17 29.17 22.15 9.13
N SER A 18 28.19 21.88 8.26
CA SER A 18 27.19 22.88 7.88
C SER A 18 26.11 23.02 8.93
N ARG A 19 26.00 24.24 9.47
CA ARG A 19 24.96 24.60 10.43
C ARG A 19 23.55 24.59 9.82
N GLU A 20 23.44 24.82 8.51
CA GLU A 20 22.17 24.70 7.78
C GLU A 20 21.75 23.23 7.66
N HIS A 21 22.71 22.33 7.41
CA HIS A 21 22.44 20.90 7.40
C HIS A 21 22.01 20.42 8.79
N ALA A 22 22.68 20.85 9.86
CA ALA A 22 22.29 20.53 11.23
C ALA A 22 20.85 20.99 11.57
N ARG A 23 20.44 22.18 11.09
CA ARG A 23 19.05 22.66 11.25
C ARG A 23 18.03 21.80 10.50
N HIS A 24 18.30 21.46 9.24
CA HIS A 24 17.39 20.61 8.47
C HIS A 24 17.37 19.15 8.98
N VAL A 25 18.48 18.63 9.50
CA VAL A 25 18.52 17.31 10.14
C VAL A 25 17.70 17.31 11.44
N SER A 26 17.75 18.39 12.24
CA SER A 26 16.86 18.53 13.40
C SER A 26 15.39 18.62 13.01
N GLU A 27 15.07 19.29 11.90
CA GLU A 27 13.70 19.31 11.35
C GLU A 27 13.28 17.98 10.73
N ARG A 28 14.21 17.10 10.34
CA ARG A 28 13.89 15.74 9.84
C ARG A 28 13.81 14.71 10.98
N ASN A 29 14.40 15.01 12.13
CA ASN A 29 14.35 14.18 13.33
C ASN A 29 13.01 14.20 14.08
N TRP A 30 12.05 15.06 13.70
CA TRP A 30 10.66 14.93 14.20
C TRP A 30 10.03 13.57 13.92
N TRP A 31 10.43 12.87 12.84
CA TRP A 31 10.00 11.49 12.58
C TRP A 31 10.89 10.42 13.21
N ARG A 32 12.05 10.77 13.79
CA ARG A 32 13.01 9.82 14.40
C ARG A 32 12.99 9.80 15.94
N GLN A 33 12.15 10.61 16.57
CA GLN A 33 11.86 10.46 18.00
C GLN A 33 10.61 9.57 18.25
N CYS A 34 10.37 8.59 17.38
CA CYS A 34 9.91 7.31 17.93
C CYS A 34 11.11 6.78 18.71
N ASP A 35 10.99 6.85 20.02
CA ASP A 35 11.91 6.21 20.93
C ASP A 35 12.19 4.78 20.44
N GLU A 36 13.47 4.40 20.31
CA GLU A 36 13.85 3.05 19.87
C GLU A 36 13.33 1.97 20.84
N SER A 37 12.80 2.36 22.00
CA SER A 37 11.99 1.53 22.89
C SER A 37 10.68 1.01 22.27
N GLY A 38 10.14 1.66 21.23
CA GLY A 38 8.96 1.15 20.50
C GLY A 38 9.25 -0.04 19.59
N TRP A 39 10.53 -0.38 19.36
CA TRP A 39 10.95 -1.57 18.62
C TRP A 39 11.64 -2.60 19.52
N ASP A 40 11.67 -2.39 20.84
CA ASP A 40 12.18 -3.40 21.74
C ASP A 40 11.28 -4.64 21.61
N ALA A 41 11.88 -5.77 21.27
CA ALA A 41 11.21 -6.98 20.78
C ALA A 41 10.33 -7.70 21.84
N SER A 42 10.01 -7.00 22.93
CA SER A 42 9.29 -7.50 24.10
C SER A 42 7.81 -7.08 24.13
N GLU A 43 7.39 -6.07 23.37
CA GLU A 43 5.98 -5.73 23.17
C GLU A 43 5.46 -6.28 21.84
N TYR A 44 5.44 -7.61 21.73
CA TYR A 44 4.35 -8.19 20.95
C TYR A 44 3.05 -7.70 21.60
N PRO A 45 2.11 -7.09 20.85
CA PRO A 45 0.85 -6.67 21.42
C PRO A 45 0.30 -7.88 22.16
N SER A 46 0.02 -7.69 23.45
CA SER A 46 -0.57 -8.73 24.27
C SER A 46 -1.69 -9.40 23.46
N LEU A 47 -1.71 -10.74 23.42
CA LEU A 47 -2.64 -11.60 22.64
C LEU A 47 -4.12 -11.45 23.09
N THR A 48 -4.49 -10.26 23.51
CA THR A 48 -5.85 -9.77 23.61
C THR A 48 -6.47 -9.70 22.22
N SER A 49 -7.78 -9.91 22.16
CA SER A 49 -8.54 -9.84 20.91
C SER A 49 -8.41 -8.49 20.20
N GLU A 50 -8.24 -7.41 20.95
CA GLU A 50 -8.06 -6.06 20.43
C GLU A 50 -6.69 -5.86 19.79
N GLY A 51 -5.62 -6.36 20.43
CA GLY A 51 -4.26 -6.32 19.86
C GLY A 51 -4.12 -7.15 18.57
N LEU A 52 -4.80 -8.30 18.52
CA LEU A 52 -4.88 -9.12 17.30
C LEU A 52 -5.64 -8.41 16.18
N GLN A 53 -6.75 -7.73 16.48
CA GLN A 53 -7.52 -6.98 15.50
C GLN A 53 -6.76 -5.77 14.95
N GLN A 54 -6.04 -5.04 15.82
CA GLN A 54 -5.16 -3.95 15.37
C GLN A 54 -4.03 -4.48 14.49
N TRP A 55 -3.42 -5.61 14.87
CA TRP A 55 -2.37 -6.23 14.06
C TRP A 55 -2.89 -6.71 12.70
N GLU A 56 -4.06 -7.34 12.67
CA GLU A 56 -4.76 -7.74 11.44
C GLU A 56 -5.10 -6.53 10.56
N MET A 57 -5.59 -5.44 11.14
CA MET A 57 -5.87 -4.19 10.42
C MET A 57 -4.58 -3.61 9.81
N HIS A 58 -3.46 -3.63 10.55
CA HIS A 58 -2.18 -3.12 10.05
C HIS A 58 -1.58 -4.02 8.96
N THR A 59 -1.63 -5.35 9.11
CA THR A 59 -1.16 -6.27 8.07
C THR A 59 -2.03 -6.20 6.82
N HIS A 60 -3.34 -6.03 6.96
CA HIS A 60 -4.23 -5.92 5.80
C HIS A 60 -3.94 -4.66 4.97
N VAL A 61 -3.49 -3.57 5.58
CA VAL A 61 -3.08 -2.35 4.85
C VAL A 61 -1.81 -2.60 4.03
N ASP A 62 -0.87 -3.40 4.53
CA ASP A 62 0.35 -3.74 3.79
C ASP A 62 0.04 -4.58 2.53
N HIS A 63 -0.95 -5.47 2.62
CA HIS A 63 -1.37 -6.31 1.49
C HIS A 63 -2.13 -5.56 0.38
N VAL A 64 -2.66 -4.35 0.65
CA VAL A 64 -3.33 -3.55 -0.39
C VAL A 64 -2.35 -3.19 -1.50
N PHE A 65 -1.09 -2.89 -1.16
CA PHE A 65 -0.07 -2.53 -2.16
C PHE A 65 0.22 -3.66 -3.15
N ASP A 66 0.13 -4.91 -2.70
CA ASP A 66 0.31 -6.09 -3.57
C ASP A 66 -0.84 -6.26 -4.57
N LEU A 67 -2.03 -5.72 -4.26
CA LEU A 67 -3.21 -5.79 -5.10
C LEU A 67 -3.35 -4.59 -6.06
N VAL A 68 -2.66 -3.47 -5.82
CA VAL A 68 -2.69 -2.30 -6.72
C VAL A 68 -2.37 -2.66 -8.18
N PRO A 69 -1.33 -3.48 -8.48
CA PRO A 69 -1.06 -3.89 -9.85
C PRO A 69 -2.19 -4.72 -10.50
N PHE A 70 -2.91 -5.52 -9.72
CA PHE A 70 -4.09 -6.24 -10.22
C PHE A 70 -5.19 -5.25 -10.63
N TRP A 71 -5.45 -4.23 -9.80
CA TRP A 71 -6.53 -3.27 -10.02
C TRP A 71 -6.27 -2.42 -11.25
N GLN A 72 -5.03 -1.94 -11.43
CA GLN A 72 -4.63 -1.22 -12.63
C GLN A 72 -4.88 -2.05 -13.90
N ARG A 73 -4.52 -3.34 -13.89
CA ARG A 73 -4.76 -4.23 -15.03
C ARG A 73 -6.24 -4.56 -15.24
N ALA A 74 -7.00 -4.70 -14.17
CA ALA A 74 -8.44 -4.95 -14.27
C ALA A 74 -9.14 -3.79 -14.98
N VAL A 75 -8.71 -2.55 -14.72
CA VAL A 75 -9.17 -1.35 -15.45
C VAL A 75 -8.75 -1.42 -16.92
N ASP A 76 -7.46 -1.64 -17.21
CA ASP A 76 -6.97 -1.74 -18.60
C ASP A 76 -7.63 -2.89 -19.40
N ALA A 77 -7.96 -4.00 -18.72
CA ALA A 77 -8.66 -5.13 -19.31
C ALA A 77 -10.12 -4.78 -19.58
N ALA A 78 -10.79 -4.13 -18.64
CA ALA A 78 -12.17 -3.67 -18.81
C ALA A 78 -12.30 -2.68 -19.96
N GLU A 79 -11.36 -1.76 -20.13
CA GLU A 79 -11.31 -0.84 -21.29
C GLU A 79 -11.18 -1.59 -22.64
N ARG A 80 -10.57 -2.77 -22.63
CA ARG A 80 -10.44 -3.67 -23.79
C ARG A 80 -11.57 -4.67 -23.92
N GLY A 81 -12.59 -4.62 -23.06
CA GLY A 81 -13.70 -5.59 -23.04
C GLY A 81 -13.29 -6.98 -22.56
N GLN A 82 -12.19 -7.08 -21.80
CA GLN A 82 -11.69 -8.32 -21.19
C GLN A 82 -12.00 -8.33 -19.70
N VAL A 83 -12.25 -9.53 -19.14
CA VAL A 83 -12.46 -9.72 -17.71
C VAL A 83 -11.23 -10.40 -17.13
N LEU A 84 -10.56 -9.72 -16.21
CA LEU A 84 -9.39 -10.25 -15.52
C LEU A 84 -9.83 -10.96 -14.24
N ARG A 85 -9.48 -12.24 -14.08
CA ARG A 85 -9.82 -13.03 -12.91
C ARG A 85 -8.76 -12.84 -11.83
N LEU A 86 -9.17 -12.52 -10.61
CA LEU A 86 -8.25 -12.34 -9.49
C LEU A 86 -7.53 -13.66 -9.17
N GLU A 87 -8.20 -14.80 -9.36
CA GLU A 87 -7.64 -16.12 -9.11
C GLU A 87 -6.44 -16.42 -10.01
N GLU A 88 -6.53 -16.10 -11.31
CA GLU A 88 -5.43 -16.27 -12.26
C GLU A 88 -4.25 -15.35 -11.94
N PHE A 89 -4.53 -14.16 -11.41
CA PHE A 89 -3.49 -13.23 -10.95
C PHE A 89 -2.77 -13.77 -9.71
N LEU A 90 -3.51 -14.24 -8.70
CA LEU A 90 -2.97 -14.81 -7.46
C LEU A 90 -2.21 -16.12 -7.73
N GLU A 91 -2.73 -17.01 -8.58
CA GLU A 91 -2.05 -18.24 -8.98
C GLU A 91 -0.73 -17.95 -9.70
N LYS A 92 -0.71 -16.91 -10.55
CA LYS A 92 0.51 -16.44 -11.20
C LYS A 92 1.50 -15.79 -10.21
N MET A 93 1.00 -15.15 -9.15
CA MET A 93 1.85 -14.65 -8.06
C MET A 93 2.51 -15.77 -7.26
N GLU A 94 1.76 -16.83 -6.97
CA GLU A 94 2.21 -17.94 -6.12
C GLU A 94 3.12 -18.91 -6.89
N GLY A 95 2.81 -19.20 -8.15
CA GLY A 95 3.56 -20.17 -8.97
C GLY A 95 4.94 -19.72 -9.45
N GLY A 96 5.23 -18.42 -9.46
CA GLY A 96 6.47 -17.84 -10.03
C GLY A 96 7.65 -17.66 -9.07
N GLY A 97 7.52 -18.06 -7.80
CA GLY A 97 8.53 -17.80 -6.77
C GLY A 97 8.36 -16.45 -6.05
N GLY A 98 7.16 -15.86 -6.15
CA GLY A 98 6.79 -14.57 -5.58
C GLY A 98 7.36 -13.41 -6.38
N TRP A 99 6.56 -12.37 -6.62
CA TRP A 99 7.05 -11.10 -7.18
C TRP A 99 7.98 -10.47 -6.14
N ARG A 100 9.30 -10.52 -6.37
CA ARG A 100 10.25 -9.99 -5.38
C ARG A 100 10.36 -8.48 -5.48
N THR A 101 9.93 -7.88 -6.58
CA THR A 101 9.88 -6.42 -6.75
C THR A 101 8.73 -5.96 -7.65
N ALA A 102 8.19 -4.77 -7.38
CA ALA A 102 7.18 -4.11 -8.22
C ALA A 102 7.66 -3.88 -9.68
N ASN A 103 8.97 -3.81 -9.92
CA ASN A 103 9.55 -3.68 -11.25
C ASN A 103 9.42 -4.96 -12.10
N GLU A 104 9.45 -6.14 -11.48
CA GLU A 104 9.16 -7.40 -12.18
C GLU A 104 7.68 -7.45 -12.61
N VAL A 105 6.80 -6.86 -11.79
CA VAL A 105 5.35 -6.71 -12.08
C VAL A 105 5.09 -5.84 -13.30
N LEU A 106 5.82 -4.72 -13.43
CA LEU A 106 5.75 -3.87 -14.61
C LEU A 106 6.48 -4.47 -15.83
N GLY A 107 7.61 -5.16 -15.64
CA GLY A 107 8.41 -5.73 -16.72
C GLY A 107 7.64 -6.76 -17.56
N MET A 108 6.91 -7.67 -16.91
CA MET A 108 6.08 -8.66 -17.62
C MET A 108 4.86 -8.06 -18.34
N LEU A 109 4.49 -6.80 -18.06
CA LEU A 109 3.39 -6.11 -18.75
C LEU A 109 3.82 -5.42 -20.04
N GLY A 110 5.08 -4.99 -20.11
CA GLY A 110 5.63 -4.30 -21.27
C GLY A 110 6.05 -5.24 -22.41
N GLU A 111 6.43 -6.49 -22.10
CA GLU A 111 7.02 -7.40 -23.09
C GLU A 111 6.01 -8.13 -23.98
N GLY A 112 4.71 -8.01 -23.74
CA GLY A 112 3.67 -8.62 -24.60
C GLY A 112 3.47 -7.95 -25.97
N ARG A 113 4.24 -6.90 -26.32
CA ARG A 113 3.92 -6.02 -27.46
C ARG A 113 4.95 -5.94 -28.59
N LEU A 114 5.94 -6.83 -28.69
CA LEU A 114 6.86 -6.86 -29.85
C LEU A 114 7.10 -8.26 -30.46
N ALA A 115 6.19 -9.22 -30.28
CA ALA A 115 6.16 -10.46 -31.06
C ALA A 115 5.01 -10.48 -32.08
N ALA A 116 4.67 -9.31 -32.64
CA ALA A 116 3.73 -9.20 -33.75
C ALA A 116 4.50 -9.09 -35.08
N SER A 117 4.37 -10.13 -35.90
CA SER A 117 4.60 -10.21 -37.34
C SER A 117 5.90 -9.61 -37.89
N ALA A 118 6.93 -10.44 -37.98
CA ALA A 118 7.76 -10.47 -39.16
C ALA A 118 7.29 -11.65 -40.02
N ASP A 119 6.25 -11.42 -40.82
CA ASP A 119 5.96 -12.24 -41.99
C ASP A 119 7.15 -12.10 -42.94
N GLY A 120 7.96 -13.14 -43.00
CA GLY A 120 9.12 -13.26 -43.84
C GLY A 120 9.35 -14.73 -44.12
N GLU A 121 8.59 -15.24 -45.08
CA GLU A 121 8.84 -16.52 -45.74
C GLU A 121 10.29 -16.55 -46.24
N ASP A 122 11.05 -17.57 -45.86
CA ASP A 122 11.71 -18.45 -46.82
C ASP A 122 12.38 -19.62 -46.10
N GLY A 123 12.04 -20.81 -46.60
CA GLY A 123 12.37 -22.08 -45.99
C GLY A 123 13.85 -22.43 -46.02
N LEU A 124 14.29 -23.09 -44.95
CA LEU A 124 15.41 -24.01 -44.97
C LEU A 124 15.19 -25.05 -43.87
N SER A 125 14.78 -26.25 -44.30
CA SER A 125 14.83 -27.46 -43.48
C SER A 125 16.28 -27.77 -43.14
N VAL A 126 16.62 -27.71 -41.86
CA VAL A 126 17.77 -28.42 -41.31
C VAL A 126 17.27 -29.21 -40.12
N GLU A 127 17.12 -30.51 -40.34
CA GLU A 127 17.05 -31.48 -39.25
C GLU A 127 18.40 -31.54 -38.55
N ALA A 128 18.41 -31.30 -37.23
CA ALA A 128 19.48 -31.77 -36.35
C ALA A 128 18.98 -31.84 -34.90
N ALA A 129 18.76 -33.10 -34.48
CA ALA A 129 19.07 -33.66 -33.17
C ALA A 129 18.93 -32.78 -31.90
N SER A 130 17.92 -33.14 -31.11
CA SER A 130 17.93 -33.30 -29.65
C SER A 130 19.00 -32.57 -28.83
N ASP A 131 18.56 -31.69 -27.94
CA ASP A 131 18.89 -31.89 -26.53
C ASP A 131 17.72 -31.49 -25.63
N GLY A 132 17.33 -32.43 -24.76
CA GLY A 132 16.17 -32.31 -23.91
C GLY A 132 16.50 -31.49 -22.67
N THR A 133 16.09 -30.23 -22.65
CA THR A 133 16.07 -29.42 -21.43
C THR A 133 15.00 -29.96 -20.49
N LYS A 134 15.39 -30.96 -19.69
CA LYS A 134 14.61 -31.43 -18.54
C LYS A 134 14.53 -30.28 -17.54
N SER A 135 13.41 -29.56 -17.58
CA SER A 135 13.03 -28.64 -16.52
C SER A 135 12.79 -29.47 -15.26
N SER A 136 13.83 -29.56 -14.44
CA SER A 136 13.80 -30.20 -13.13
C SER A 136 12.93 -29.32 -12.23
N SER A 137 11.63 -29.62 -12.18
CA SER A 137 10.72 -29.13 -11.15
C SER A 137 11.20 -29.70 -9.81
N GLY A 138 12.15 -29.00 -9.19
CA GLY A 138 12.58 -29.27 -7.84
C GLY A 138 11.36 -29.20 -6.93
N GLY A 139 11.04 -30.30 -6.26
CA GLY A 139 10.00 -30.36 -5.27
C GLY A 139 10.42 -29.56 -4.04
N TRP A 140 9.85 -28.37 -3.86
CA TRP A 140 9.93 -27.66 -2.59
C TRP A 140 8.80 -28.17 -1.69
N LYS A 141 8.99 -29.39 -1.15
CA LYS A 141 8.28 -29.81 0.06
C LYS A 141 8.91 -29.08 1.25
N LYS A 142 8.42 -27.87 1.53
CA LYS A 142 8.69 -27.12 2.76
C LYS A 142 7.41 -26.32 3.02
N GLY A 143 6.43 -26.87 3.71
CA GLY A 143 6.52 -27.10 5.15
C GLY A 143 6.13 -25.83 5.90
N TRP A 144 4.94 -25.28 5.61
CA TRP A 144 4.22 -24.34 6.47
C TRP A 144 2.98 -25.01 7.07
N ALA A 145 3.13 -26.28 7.48
CA ALA A 145 2.16 -26.93 8.33
C ALA A 145 2.31 -26.37 9.74
N VAL A 146 1.70 -25.20 9.97
CA VAL A 146 1.37 -24.76 11.32
C VAL A 146 0.04 -25.43 11.64
N GLU A 147 0.11 -26.57 12.33
CA GLU A 147 -1.03 -27.18 13.01
C GLU A 147 -1.45 -26.25 14.15
N HIS A 148 -2.27 -25.25 13.84
CA HIS A 148 -3.12 -24.62 14.84
C HIS A 148 -4.41 -25.43 14.93
N GLY A 149 -4.44 -26.35 15.90
CA GLY A 149 -5.69 -26.87 16.44
C GLY A 149 -6.51 -25.72 17.04
N ARG A 150 -7.25 -24.99 16.21
CA ARG A 150 -8.28 -24.06 16.66
C ARG A 150 -9.55 -24.86 16.95
N GLN A 151 -9.78 -25.05 18.24
CA GLN A 151 -11.10 -25.35 18.77
C GLN A 151 -12.05 -24.23 18.34
N VAL A 152 -12.95 -24.52 17.41
CA VAL A 152 -13.96 -23.58 16.91
C VAL A 152 -14.92 -23.28 18.07
N ARG A 153 -14.73 -22.13 18.73
CA ARG A 153 -15.76 -21.51 19.56
C ARG A 153 -16.69 -20.67 18.65
N PRO A 154 -18.00 -20.60 18.94
CA PRO A 154 -18.97 -20.07 18.01
C PRO A 154 -18.83 -18.55 17.87
N ARG A 155 -18.65 -18.14 16.60
CA ARG A 155 -19.20 -16.95 15.92
C ARG A 155 -19.33 -15.67 16.78
N SER A 156 -18.25 -14.89 16.80
CA SER A 156 -18.32 -13.45 17.09
C SER A 156 -18.99 -12.75 15.91
N GLU A 157 -19.94 -11.88 16.20
CA GLU A 157 -20.74 -11.13 15.24
C GLU A 157 -19.83 -10.28 14.35
N HIS A 158 -19.87 -10.61 13.06
CA HIS A 158 -19.21 -9.89 11.99
C HIS A 158 -19.89 -8.52 11.89
N VAL A 159 -19.18 -7.43 12.22
CA VAL A 159 -19.66 -6.08 11.94
C VAL A 159 -19.61 -5.90 10.43
N HIS A 160 -20.75 -6.21 9.82
CA HIS A 160 -21.03 -6.07 8.40
C HIS A 160 -21.16 -4.57 8.11
N TRP A 161 -20.11 -3.97 7.54
CA TRP A 161 -20.14 -2.56 7.10
C TRP A 161 -20.99 -2.35 5.84
N ASP A 162 -21.57 -3.42 5.30
CA ASP A 162 -22.45 -3.38 4.13
C ASP A 162 -23.92 -3.33 4.56
N GLU A 163 -24.31 -2.36 5.37
CA GLU A 163 -25.70 -1.96 5.37
C GLU A 163 -25.79 -0.47 5.70
N GLU A 164 -26.66 0.21 4.97
CA GLU A 164 -26.90 1.64 4.96
C GLU A 164 -27.51 2.08 6.30
N VAL A 165 -26.78 1.89 7.39
CA VAL A 165 -27.15 2.39 8.71
C VAL A 165 -26.93 3.88 8.63
N VAL A 166 -28.03 4.60 8.39
CA VAL A 166 -28.11 6.04 8.59
C VAL A 166 -27.68 6.30 10.03
N ALA A 167 -26.39 6.58 10.21
CA ALA A 167 -25.81 6.82 11.52
C ALA A 167 -26.66 7.90 12.20
N SER A 168 -27.14 7.60 13.40
CA SER A 168 -27.96 8.56 14.13
C SER A 168 -27.14 9.84 14.30
N GLY A 169 -27.80 11.01 14.28
CA GLY A 169 -27.08 12.29 14.44
C GLY A 169 -26.21 12.35 15.71
N GLU A 170 -26.57 11.56 16.73
CA GLU A 170 -25.80 11.42 17.97
C GLU A 170 -24.46 10.67 17.77
N ASP A 171 -24.44 9.66 16.90
CA ASP A 171 -23.22 8.90 16.62
C ASP A 171 -22.18 9.74 15.88
N VAL A 172 -22.66 10.61 14.97
CA VAL A 172 -21.81 11.55 14.24
C VAL A 172 -21.15 12.56 15.20
N GLN A 173 -21.90 13.08 16.18
CA GLN A 173 -21.35 14.00 17.17
C GLN A 173 -20.29 13.33 18.05
N ARG A 174 -20.55 12.11 18.53
CA ARG A 174 -19.57 11.32 19.31
C ARG A 174 -18.31 11.03 18.52
N PHE A 175 -18.44 10.74 17.23
CA PHE A 175 -17.30 10.53 16.35
C PHE A 175 -16.42 11.78 16.26
N VAL A 176 -17.03 12.96 15.99
CA VAL A 176 -16.29 14.22 15.89
C VAL A 176 -15.58 14.55 17.21
N GLU A 177 -16.24 14.35 18.35
CA GLU A 177 -15.63 14.57 19.67
C GLU A 177 -14.47 13.61 19.97
N SER A 178 -14.60 12.33 19.56
CA SER A 178 -13.53 11.34 19.70
C SER A 178 -12.29 11.75 18.91
N VAL A 179 -12.47 12.11 17.62
CA VAL A 179 -11.36 12.55 16.76
C VAL A 179 -10.75 13.86 17.28
N ALA A 180 -11.57 14.81 17.73
CA ALA A 180 -11.09 16.07 18.27
C ALA A 180 -10.21 15.86 19.52
N ARG A 181 -10.60 14.92 20.39
CA ARG A 181 -9.83 14.55 21.58
C ARG A 181 -8.52 13.86 21.24
N GLN A 182 -8.53 12.93 20.28
CA GLN A 182 -7.32 12.21 19.85
C GLN A 182 -6.28 13.13 19.20
N THR A 183 -6.72 14.17 18.49
CA THR A 183 -5.84 15.08 17.74
C THR A 183 -5.46 16.35 18.51
N ALA A 184 -5.89 16.48 19.77
CA ALA A 184 -5.67 17.66 20.63
C ALA A 184 -5.97 18.99 19.93
N VAL A 185 -7.03 19.02 19.10
CA VAL A 185 -7.41 20.23 18.36
C VAL A 185 -8.02 21.28 19.27
N ASN A 186 -7.81 22.55 18.90
CA ASN A 186 -8.41 23.69 19.60
C ASN A 186 -9.94 23.72 19.39
N GLU A 187 -10.61 24.49 20.25
CA GLU A 187 -12.08 24.62 20.23
C GLU A 187 -12.62 25.13 18.90
N GLU A 188 -11.90 26.05 18.25
CA GLU A 188 -12.27 26.59 16.95
C GLU A 188 -12.27 25.50 15.86
N ARG A 189 -11.22 24.68 15.78
CA ARG A 189 -11.13 23.59 14.81
C ARG A 189 -12.15 22.49 15.11
N ARG A 190 -12.46 22.24 16.39
CA ARG A 190 -13.56 21.35 16.78
C ARG A 190 -14.90 21.84 16.22
N GLN A 191 -15.22 23.12 16.36
CA GLN A 191 -16.43 23.71 15.78
C GLN A 191 -16.44 23.65 14.25
N GLN A 192 -15.29 23.85 13.59
CA GLN A 192 -15.18 23.68 12.15
C GLN A 192 -15.46 22.24 11.70
N MET A 193 -15.01 21.24 12.47
CA MET A 193 -15.33 19.83 12.19
C MET A 193 -16.83 19.57 12.31
N HIS A 194 -17.49 20.02 13.38
CA HIS A 194 -18.95 19.87 13.52
C HIS A 194 -19.70 20.54 12.37
N ARG A 195 -19.35 21.78 12.05
CA ARG A 195 -19.94 22.51 10.92
C ARG A 195 -19.74 21.76 9.60
N PHE A 196 -18.57 21.17 9.39
CA PHE A 196 -18.30 20.40 8.18
C PHE A 196 -19.17 19.15 8.08
N PHE A 197 -19.41 18.45 9.20
CA PHE A 197 -20.27 17.27 9.21
C PHE A 197 -21.76 17.59 8.99
N GLU A 198 -22.22 18.76 9.44
CA GLU A 198 -23.60 19.23 9.26
C GLU A 198 -23.90 19.74 7.83
N MET A 199 -22.87 20.07 7.04
CA MET A 199 -23.04 20.53 5.66
C MET A 199 -23.70 19.47 4.75
N SER A 200 -24.43 19.94 3.74
CA SER A 200 -24.96 19.06 2.69
C SER A 200 -23.81 18.37 1.93
N THR A 201 -24.10 17.27 1.24
CA THR A 201 -23.08 16.57 0.44
C THR A 201 -22.48 17.48 -0.62
N GLU A 202 -23.28 18.31 -1.28
CA GLU A 202 -22.86 19.27 -2.29
C GLU A 202 -21.93 20.34 -1.69
N GLU A 203 -22.30 20.88 -0.53
CA GLU A 203 -21.48 21.87 0.20
C GLU A 203 -20.13 21.29 0.64
N LYS A 204 -20.13 20.04 1.14
CA LYS A 204 -18.90 19.31 1.49
C LYS A 204 -17.99 19.14 0.27
N ILE A 205 -18.54 18.75 -0.87
CA ILE A 205 -17.78 18.61 -2.13
C ILE A 205 -17.17 19.95 -2.54
N GLN A 206 -17.97 21.02 -2.52
CA GLN A 206 -17.47 22.36 -2.84
C GLN A 206 -16.34 22.77 -1.90
N LYS A 207 -16.47 22.51 -0.60
CA LYS A 207 -15.45 22.86 0.39
C LYS A 207 -14.14 22.11 0.19
N ILE A 208 -14.23 20.82 -0.17
CA ILE A 208 -13.07 20.01 -0.52
C ILE A 208 -12.38 20.59 -1.77
N GLN A 209 -13.14 20.95 -2.81
CA GLN A 209 -12.59 21.55 -4.03
C GLN A 209 -11.90 22.89 -3.76
N GLU A 210 -12.50 23.77 -2.95
CA GLU A 210 -11.88 25.02 -2.51
C GLU A 210 -10.55 24.77 -1.81
N THR A 211 -10.50 23.79 -0.91
CA THR A 211 -9.30 23.43 -0.15
C THR A 211 -8.20 22.90 -1.08
N ILE A 212 -8.55 22.02 -2.02
CA ILE A 212 -7.62 21.50 -3.03
C ILE A 212 -7.07 22.65 -3.90
N HIS A 213 -7.93 23.58 -4.33
CA HIS A 213 -7.53 24.72 -5.14
C HIS A 213 -6.57 25.64 -4.37
N PHE A 214 -6.90 25.96 -3.11
CA PHE A 214 -6.05 26.74 -2.22
C PHE A 214 -4.67 26.10 -2.05
N LEU A 215 -4.61 24.80 -1.75
CA LEU A 215 -3.34 24.06 -1.58
C LEU A 215 -2.51 23.98 -2.86
N ARG A 216 -3.14 23.95 -4.04
CA ARG A 216 -2.43 23.96 -5.33
C ARG A 216 -1.84 25.32 -5.66
N ASN A 217 -2.53 26.41 -5.31
CA ASN A 217 -2.08 27.76 -5.65
C ASN A 217 -1.07 28.35 -4.64
N HIS A 218 -1.02 27.81 -3.41
CA HIS A 218 -0.13 28.29 -2.34
C HIS A 218 1.07 27.37 -2.08
N ARG A 219 1.46 26.55 -3.06
CA ARG A 219 2.64 25.68 -3.01
C ARG A 219 3.81 26.29 -3.77
#